data_AF-X0QHC8-F1
#
_entry.id   AF-X0QHC8-F1
#
_cell.length_a   1.000
_cell.length_b   1.000
_cell.length_c   1.000
_cell.angle_alpha   90.00
_cell.angle_beta   90.00
_cell.angle_gamma   90.00
#
_symmetry.space_group_name_H-M   'P 1'
#
loop_
_entity.id
_entity.type
_entity.pdbx_description
1 polymer ?
#
loop_
_entity_poly.entity_id
_entity_poly.type
_entity_poly.pdbx_seq_one_letter_code
_entity_poly.pdbx_strand_id
1 'polypeptide(L)' 'MTKRLSRDPQKEKAILKAAIAAFGVDGYRAGTDKIAAAANVSKGSVFRYFDSKQKLYVAAVHQPWRL' A
#
# COMPACT_ATOMS: atom_id res chain seq x y z
N MET A 1 16.78 -21.92 -8.50
CA MET A 1 17.03 -20.52 -8.11
C MET A 1 15.69 -19.81 -7.94
N THR A 2 15.17 -19.73 -6.72
CA THR A 2 13.91 -19.04 -6.43
C THR A 2 14.17 -17.54 -6.59
N LYS A 3 13.78 -16.97 -7.74
CA LYS A 3 13.85 -15.52 -7.98
C LYS A 3 13.06 -14.88 -6.84
N ARG A 4 13.75 -14.34 -5.82
CA ARG A 4 13.15 -13.37 -4.90
C ARG A 4 12.69 -12.25 -5.82
N LEU A 5 11.43 -12.29 -6.24
CA LEU A 5 10.82 -11.34 -7.15
C LEU A 5 11.07 -9.96 -6.54
N SER A 6 12.05 -9.23 -7.06
CA SER A 6 12.42 -7.89 -6.60
C SER A 6 11.14 -7.08 -6.47
N ARG A 7 10.97 -6.36 -5.35
CA ARG A 7 9.83 -5.46 -5.17
C ARG A 7 9.78 -4.52 -6.36
N ASP A 8 8.67 -4.53 -7.06
CA ASP A 8 8.43 -3.63 -8.18
C ASP A 8 8.14 -2.24 -7.59
N PRO A 9 9.02 -1.25 -7.81
CA PRO A 9 8.85 0.08 -7.24
C PRO A 9 7.60 0.79 -7.76
N GLN A 10 7.07 0.42 -8.94
CA GLN A 10 5.80 0.97 -9.43
C GLN A 10 4.62 0.43 -8.64
N LYS A 11 4.62 -0.87 -8.31
CA LYS A 11 3.57 -1.47 -7.48
C LYS A 11 3.61 -0.93 -6.06
N GLU A 12 4.81 -0.76 -5.49
CA GLU A 12 4.97 -0.16 -4.16
C GLU A 12 4.38 1.26 -4.12
N LYS A 13 4.71 2.10 -5.12
CA LYS A 13 4.15 3.44 -5.26
C LYS A 13 2.63 3.43 -5.46
N ALA A 14 2.09 2.52 -6.27
CA ALA A 14 0.66 2.41 -6.50
C ALA A 14 -0.10 2.05 -5.21
N ILE A 15 0.40 1.06 -4.45
CA ILE A 15 -0.16 0.67 -3.15
C ILE A 15 -0.11 1.83 -2.17
N LEU A 16 1.01 2.55 -2.11
CA LEU A 16 1.20 3.66 -1.19
C LEU A 16 0.28 4.83 -1.53
N LYS A 17 0.15 5.19 -2.82
CA LYS A 17 -0.78 6.23 -3.28
C LYS A 17 -2.23 5.89 -2.95
N ALA A 18 -2.65 4.64 -3.20
CA ALA A 18 -3.99 4.17 -2.86
C ALA A 18 -4.23 4.19 -1.34
N ALA A 19 -3.23 3.80 -0.55
CA ALA A 19 -3.30 3.83 0.91
C ALA A 19 -3.43 5.25 1.45
N ILE A 20 -2.64 6.21 0.95
CA ILE A 20 -2.74 7.63 1.33
C ILE A 20 -4.17 8.15 1.08
N ALA A 21 -4.73 7.89 -0.09
CA ALA A 21 -6.08 8.33 -0.42
C ALA A 21 -7.13 7.66 0.48
N ALA A 22 -7.06 6.34 0.67
CA ALA A 22 -8.03 5.59 1.47
C ALA A 22 -7.97 5.96 2.95
N PHE A 23 -6.77 6.08 3.52
CA PHE A 23 -6.58 6.50 4.91
C PHE A 23 -6.89 7.98 5.13
N GLY A 24 -6.71 8.83 4.12
CA GLY A 24 -7.10 10.25 4.19
C GLY A 24 -8.61 10.45 4.29
N VAL A 25 -9.40 9.56 3.69
CA VAL A 25 -10.88 9.61 3.73
C VAL A 25 -11.44 8.85 4.93
N ASP A 26 -11.02 7.60 5.12
CA ASP A 26 -11.65 6.68 6.08
C ASP A 26 -10.86 6.53 7.40
N GLY A 27 -9.72 7.22 7.53
CA GLY A 27 -8.79 7.00 8.63
C GLY A 27 -8.31 5.55 8.70
N TYR A 28 -7.88 5.08 9.88
CA TYR A 28 -7.43 3.70 10.06
C TYR A 28 -8.54 2.64 9.81
N ARG A 29 -9.80 3.03 9.62
CA ARG A 29 -10.90 2.10 9.27
C ARG A 29 -10.82 1.62 7.82
N ALA A 30 -10.03 2.27 6.96
CA ALA A 30 -9.86 1.87 5.57
C ALA A 30 -9.50 0.38 5.42
N GLY A 31 -10.22 -0.33 4.56
CA GLY A 31 -9.98 -1.74 4.28
C GLY A 31 -8.79 -1.94 3.34
N THR A 32 -7.90 -2.87 3.66
CA THR A 32 -6.78 -3.26 2.78
C THR A 32 -7.26 -3.80 1.43
N ASP A 33 -8.48 -4.35 1.35
CA ASP A 33 -9.10 -4.82 0.11
C ASP A 33 -9.42 -3.66 -0.84
N LYS A 34 -9.96 -2.56 -0.33
CA LYS A 34 -10.23 -1.33 -1.09
C LYS A 34 -8.94 -0.71 -1.60
N ILE A 35 -7.88 -0.71 -0.78
CA ILE A 35 -6.55 -0.23 -1.16
C ILE A 35 -5.95 -1.09 -2.28
N ALA A 36 -6.03 -2.43 -2.14
CA ALA A 36 -5.54 -3.36 -3.14
C ALA A 36 -6.23 -3.15 -4.50
N ALA A 37 -7.57 -3.04 -4.48
CA ALA A 37 -8.37 -2.76 -5.67
C ALA A 37 -7.98 -1.43 -6.33
N ALA A 38 -7.85 -0.34 -5.56
CA ALA A 38 -7.45 0.97 -6.07
C ALA A 38 -6.01 0.99 -6.62
N ALA A 39 -5.12 0.15 -6.10
CA ALA A 39 -3.75 0.00 -6.58
C ALA A 39 -3.61 -1.01 -7.73
N ASN A 40 -4.71 -1.62 -8.20
CA ASN A 40 -4.73 -2.68 -9.20
C ASN A 40 -3.80 -3.86 -8.85
N VAL A 41 -3.84 -4.30 -7.59
CA VAL A 41 -3.07 -5.46 -7.10
C VAL A 41 -3.95 -6.38 -6.25
N SER A 42 -3.47 -7.60 -6.00
CA SER A 42 -4.13 -8.49 -5.05
C SER A 42 -3.89 -8.04 -3.60
N LYS A 43 -4.81 -8.38 -2.69
CA LYS A 43 -4.62 -8.18 -1.23
C LYS A 43 -3.32 -8.82 -0.73
N GLY A 44 -3.00 -10.03 -1.21
CA GLY A 44 -1.74 -10.70 -0.89
C GLY A 44 -0.51 -9.94 -1.40
N SER A 45 -0.62 -9.23 -2.52
CA SER A 45 0.43 -8.32 -2.97
C SER A 45 0.61 -7.18 -1.98
N VAL A 46 -0.46 -6.54 -1.49
CA VAL A 46 -0.34 -5.48 -0.46
C VAL A 46 0.46 -5.97 0.74
N PHE A 47 0.13 -7.14 1.28
CA PHE A 47 0.85 -7.71 2.43
C PHE A 47 2.30 -8.15 2.12
N ARG A 48 2.61 -8.40 0.85
CA ARG A 48 3.98 -8.68 0.39
C ARG A 48 4.86 -7.41 0.34
N TYR A 49 4.26 -6.25 0.08
CA TYR A 49 4.97 -4.96 0.13
C TYR A 49 4.96 -4.35 1.54
N PHE A 50 3.87 -4.52 2.27
CA PHE A 50 3.68 -3.97 3.62
C PHE A 50 3.14 -5.07 4.54
N ASP A 51 4.01 -5.63 5.38
CA ASP A 51 3.72 -6.85 6.16
C ASP A 51 2.48 -6.75 7.07
N SER A 52 2.00 -5.54 7.35
CA SER A 52 0.76 -5.34 8.08
C SER A 52 0.06 -4.05 7.64
N LYS A 53 -1.25 -3.96 7.94
CA LYS A 53 -2.03 -2.73 7.76
C LYS A 53 -1.43 -1.56 8.55
N GLN A 54 -0.87 -1.82 9.74
CA GLN A 54 -0.19 -0.80 10.54
C GLN A 54 1.06 -0.28 9.83
N LYS A 55 1.92 -1.16 9.28
CA LYS A 55 3.09 -0.72 8.51
C LYS A 55 2.70 0.07 7.26
N LEU A 56 1.65 -0.34 6.57
CA LEU A 56 1.09 0.39 5.44
C LEU A 56 0.59 1.79 5.85
N TYR A 57 -0.12 1.87 6.99
CA TYR A 57 -0.62 3.13 7.53
C TYR A 57 0.51 4.09 7.90
N VAL A 58 1.50 3.61 8.66
CA VAL A 58 2.70 4.38 9.02
C VAL A 58 3.40 4.86 7.76
N ALA A 59 3.63 3.99 6.78
CA ALA A 59 4.26 4.39 5.52
C ALA A 59 3.44 5.47 4.79
N ALA A 60 2.11 5.35 4.75
CA ALA A 60 1.24 6.31 4.08
C ALA A 60 1.25 7.69 4.77
N VAL A 61 1.24 7.76 6.10
CA VAL A 61 1.24 9.04 6.84
C VAL A 61 2.62 9.68 6.95
N HIS A 62 3.68 8.89 6.87
CA HIS A 62 5.07 9.39 6.84
C HIS A 62 5.53 9.79 5.44
N GLN A 63 4.76 9.51 4.38
CA GLN A 63 5.12 9.98 3.05
C GLN A 63 5.09 11.51 3.02
N PRO A 64 6.18 12.18 2.59
CA PRO A 64 6.15 13.61 2.38
C PRO A 64 5.10 13.92 1.31
N TRP A 65 4.11 14.74 1.64
CA TRP A 65 3.18 15.28 0.65
C TRP A 65 3.97 16.16 -0.31
N ARG A 66 4.41 15.57 -1.42
CA ARG A 66 4.88 16.32 -2.57
C ARG A 66 3.65 16.93 -3.25
N LEU A 67 3.34 18.16 -2.86
CA LEU A 67 2.49 19.07 -3.63
C LEU A 67 3.12 19.30 -5.01
#